data_AF-A0A0M9ZZB1-F1
#
_entry.id   AF-A0A0M9ZZB1-F1
#
_cell.length_a   1.000
_cell.length_b   1.000
_cell.length_c   1.000
_cell.angle_alpha   90.00
_cell.angle_beta   90.00
_cell.angle_gamma   90.00
#
_symmetry.space_group_name_H-M   'P 1'
#
loop_
_entity.id
_entity.type
_entity.pdbx_description
1 polymer ?
#
loop_
_entity_poly.entity_id
_entity_poly.type
_entity_poly.pdbx_seq_one_letter_code
_entity_poly.pdbx_strand_id
1 'polypeptide(L)'
;MISTVDELTALVERVSAYSARHPHASIVEISVAADPYSFPTLYAGIGAENGFVQEYWNPSRSTIGDQGATGTVIYDLQGNGTEVPAVQQVPMEIVREVLEAYLGHDGVLPANFPALHPIPLD
;
A
#
# COMPACT_ATOMS: atom_id res chain seq x y z
N MET A 1 9.78 10.01 10.31
CA MET A 1 8.83 10.93 9.66
C MET A 1 9.32 11.12 8.24
N ILE A 2 8.45 10.98 7.25
CA ILE A 2 8.75 11.18 5.83
C ILE A 2 8.03 12.47 5.42
N SER A 3 8.74 13.36 4.75
CA SER A 3 8.20 14.67 4.34
C SER A 3 8.52 15.01 2.89
N THR A 4 9.26 14.15 2.19
CA THR A 4 9.65 14.33 0.79
C THR A 4 9.49 13.04 -0.01
N VAL A 5 9.32 13.19 -1.33
CA VAL A 5 9.27 12.05 -2.26
C VAL A 5 10.57 11.24 -2.18
N ASP A 6 11.74 11.90 -2.14
CA ASP A 6 13.03 11.19 -2.03
C ASP A 6 13.14 10.32 -0.78
N GLU A 7 12.66 10.80 0.37
CA GLU A 7 12.62 10.01 1.62
C GLU A 7 11.65 8.84 1.52
N LEU A 8 10.51 9.02 0.85
CA LEU A 8 9.56 7.96 0.57
C LEU A 8 10.17 6.90 -0.35
N THR A 9 10.81 7.31 -1.45
CA THR A 9 11.52 6.42 -2.37
C THR A 9 12.58 5.61 -1.64
N ALA A 10 13.40 6.27 -0.82
CA ALA A 10 14.43 5.61 -0.01
C ALA A 10 13.85 4.62 1.00
N LEU A 11 12.68 4.92 1.60
CA LEU A 11 11.99 3.95 2.45
C LEU A 11 11.55 2.72 1.64
N VAL A 12 10.86 2.92 0.52
CA VAL A 12 10.33 1.82 -0.31
C VAL A 12 11.46 0.92 -0.78
N GLU A 13 12.58 1.48 -1.23
CA GLU A 13 13.76 0.70 -1.63
C GLU A 13 14.34 -0.10 -0.47
N ARG A 14 14.47 0.51 0.71
CA ARG A 14 14.97 -0.18 1.91
C ARG A 14 14.06 -1.33 2.32
N VAL A 15 12.74 -1.13 2.28
CA VAL A 15 11.76 -2.17 2.60
C VAL A 15 11.81 -3.28 1.56
N SER A 16 11.81 -2.96 0.27
CA SER A 16 11.92 -3.95 -0.81
C SER A 16 13.21 -4.80 -0.70
N ALA A 17 14.36 -4.16 -0.44
CA ALA A 17 15.62 -4.86 -0.21
C ALA A 17 15.64 -5.70 1.08
N TYR A 18 14.84 -5.34 2.08
CA TYR A 18 14.64 -6.15 3.28
C TYR A 18 13.74 -7.36 2.97
N SER A 19 12.60 -7.13 2.33
CA SER A 19 11.63 -8.16 1.94
C SER A 19 12.22 -9.20 1.01
N ALA A 20 13.11 -8.82 0.09
CA ALA A 20 13.81 -9.76 -0.80
C ALA A 20 14.69 -10.80 -0.06
N ARG A 21 14.98 -10.59 1.23
CA ARG A 21 15.73 -11.53 2.08
C ARG A 21 14.83 -12.43 2.93
N HIS A 22 13.52 -12.28 2.83
CA HIS A 22 12.54 -13.01 3.63
C HIS A 22 11.55 -13.77 2.72
N PRO A 23 10.86 -14.80 3.26
CA PRO A 23 9.90 -15.58 2.47
C PRO A 23 8.68 -14.77 1.99
N HIS A 24 8.33 -13.68 2.68
CA HIS A 24 7.15 -12.88 2.42
C HIS A 24 7.52 -11.40 2.30
N ALA A 25 6.85 -10.72 1.37
CA ALA A 25 6.95 -9.27 1.22
C ALA A 25 6.34 -8.56 2.42
N SER A 26 6.81 -7.35 2.76
CA SER A 26 6.38 -6.67 4.00
C SER A 26 5.19 -5.75 3.75
N ILE A 27 4.27 -5.67 4.70
CA ILE A 27 3.29 -4.58 4.79
C ILE A 27 3.88 -3.47 5.64
N VAL A 28 3.81 -2.25 5.13
CA VAL A 28 4.05 -1.04 5.89
C VAL A 28 2.74 -0.31 6.13
N GLU A 29 2.53 0.12 7.36
CA GLU A 29 1.45 1.04 7.72
C GLU A 29 1.94 2.48 7.56
N ILE A 30 1.14 3.30 6.89
CA ILE A 30 1.45 4.70 6.61
C ILE A 30 0.26 5.55 7.05
N SER A 31 0.54 6.53 7.91
CA SER A 31 -0.44 7.46 8.48
C SER A 31 0.16 8.85 8.66
N VAL A 32 -0.71 9.85 8.79
CA VAL A 32 -0.31 11.23 9.10
C VAL A 32 -0.08 11.36 10.61
N ALA A 33 1.12 11.78 11.02
CA ALA A 33 1.52 11.82 12.44
C ALA A 33 0.69 12.80 13.30
N ALA A 34 0.27 13.93 12.71
CA ALA A 34 -0.68 14.83 13.33
C ALA A 34 -2.07 14.44 12.81
N ASP A 35 -2.76 13.56 13.53
CA ASP A 35 -4.10 13.12 13.15
C ASP A 35 -5.21 13.69 14.06
N PRO A 36 -5.47 15.01 14.04
CA PRO A 36 -6.60 15.58 14.77
C PRO A 36 -7.95 15.34 14.06
N TYR A 37 -7.96 14.75 12.85
CA TYR A 37 -9.14 14.69 11.98
C TYR A 37 -9.51 13.29 11.47
N SER A 38 -8.82 12.24 11.94
CA SER A 38 -8.95 10.86 11.46
C SER A 38 -8.64 10.75 9.97
N PHE A 39 -7.38 10.92 9.57
CA PHE A 39 -6.95 10.69 8.20
C PHE A 39 -7.02 9.20 7.83
N PRO A 40 -7.26 8.86 6.55
CA PRO A 40 -7.15 7.49 6.07
C PRO A 40 -5.78 6.89 6.38
N THR A 41 -5.73 5.66 6.88
CA THR A 41 -4.48 4.90 7.00
C THR A 41 -4.27 4.07 5.74
N LEU A 42 -3.04 4.04 5.24
CA LEU A 42 -2.66 3.13 4.16
C LEU A 42 -1.92 1.91 4.70
N TYR A 43 -2.29 0.74 4.23
CA TYR A 43 -1.40 -0.42 4.21
C TYR A 43 -0.82 -0.57 2.82
N ALA A 44 0.51 -0.63 2.72
CA ALA A 44 1.20 -0.88 1.47
C ALA A 44 2.03 -2.16 1.57
N GLY A 45 1.72 -3.14 0.74
CA GLY A 45 2.58 -4.31 0.55
C GLY A 45 3.73 -3.96 -0.39
N ILE A 46 4.97 -4.14 0.06
CA ILE A 46 6.17 -3.80 -0.69
C ILE A 46 6.96 -5.09 -0.98
N GLY A 47 6.86 -5.56 -2.22
CA GLY A 47 7.64 -6.68 -2.75
C GLY A 47 8.84 -6.24 -3.58
N ALA A 48 9.45 -7.21 -4.27
CA ALA A 48 10.55 -6.95 -5.21
C ALA A 48 10.03 -6.36 -6.54
N GLU A 49 8.94 -6.91 -7.07
CA GLU A 49 8.36 -6.51 -8.37
C GLU A 49 6.94 -5.97 -8.23
N ASN A 50 6.14 -6.59 -7.36
CA ASN A 50 4.74 -6.27 -7.15
C ASN A 50 4.44 -5.93 -5.68
N GLY A 51 3.33 -5.23 -5.49
CA GLY A 51 2.84 -4.80 -4.19
C GLY A 51 1.34 -4.55 -4.23
N PHE A 52 0.82 -3.90 -3.20
CA PHE A 52 -0.57 -3.45 -3.15
C PHE A 52 -0.68 -2.21 -2.27
N VAL A 53 -1.77 -1.46 -2.40
CA VAL A 53 -2.16 -0.44 -1.43
C VAL A 53 -3.61 -0.62 -1.04
N GLN A 54 -3.89 -0.70 0.26
CA GLN A 54 -5.22 -0.63 0.84
C GLN A 54 -5.35 0.69 1.60
N GLU A 55 -6.36 1.47 1.26
CA GLU A 55 -6.76 2.65 2.01
C GLU A 55 -7.92 2.28 2.94
N TYR A 56 -7.66 2.37 4.24
CA TYR A 56 -8.67 2.19 5.27
C TYR A 56 -9.39 3.52 5.51
N TRP A 57 -10.51 3.69 4.81
CA TRP A 57 -11.40 4.84 4.90
C TRP A 57 -12.87 4.42 4.77
N ASN A 58 -13.79 5.38 4.63
CA ASN A 58 -15.19 5.12 4.31
C ASN A 58 -15.56 5.75 2.95
N PRO A 59 -15.63 4.96 1.86
CA PRO A 59 -15.43 3.50 1.78
C PRO A 59 -13.94 3.11 1.79
N SER A 60 -13.64 1.88 2.21
CA SER A 60 -12.31 1.31 2.01
C SER A 60 -12.03 1.08 0.53
N ARG A 61 -10.79 1.32 0.13
CA ARG A 61 -10.34 1.12 -1.25
C ARG A 61 -9.07 0.28 -1.30
N SER A 62 -8.85 -0.41 -2.40
CA SER A 62 -7.60 -1.12 -2.66
C SER A 62 -7.16 -0.97 -4.11
N THR A 63 -5.88 -1.21 -4.37
CA THR A 63 -5.38 -1.44 -5.72
C THR A 63 -6.06 -2.66 -6.33
N ILE A 64 -6.29 -2.62 -7.65
CA ILE A 64 -6.82 -3.74 -8.44
C ILE A 64 -5.96 -3.86 -9.69
N GLY A 65 -5.23 -4.97 -9.82
CA GLY A 65 -4.40 -5.30 -10.96
C GLY A 65 -5.09 -6.27 -11.91
N ASP A 66 -4.52 -7.47 -12.05
CA ASP A 66 -5.05 -8.50 -12.95
C ASP A 66 -6.38 -9.07 -12.43
N GLN A 67 -7.49 -8.76 -13.11
CA GLN A 67 -8.82 -9.27 -12.79
C GLN A 67 -8.99 -10.78 -13.02
N GLY A 68 -8.07 -11.42 -13.74
CA GLY A 68 -8.00 -12.88 -13.87
C GLY A 68 -7.26 -13.56 -12.72
N ALA A 69 -6.55 -12.81 -11.86
CA ALA A 69 -5.80 -13.39 -10.75
C ALA A 69 -6.76 -13.91 -9.65
N THR A 70 -6.54 -15.15 -9.24
CA THR A 70 -7.35 -15.83 -8.22
C THR A 70 -6.51 -16.25 -7.02
N GLY A 71 -7.12 -16.35 -5.85
CA GLY A 71 -6.46 -16.77 -4.61
C GLY A 71 -5.87 -15.60 -3.82
N THR A 72 -4.92 -15.90 -2.93
CA THR A 72 -4.30 -14.94 -2.03
C THR A 72 -2.77 -15.01 -2.13
N VAL A 73 -2.11 -13.90 -1.81
CA VAL A 73 -0.67 -13.81 -1.63
C VAL A 73 -0.39 -13.41 -0.19
N ILE A 74 0.61 -14.04 0.43
CA ILE A 74 0.98 -13.77 1.81
C ILE A 74 1.97 -12.61 1.89
N TYR A 75 1.63 -11.62 2.70
CA TYR A 75 2.56 -10.58 3.14
C TYR A 75 2.81 -10.67 4.65
N ASP A 76 3.98 -10.24 5.09
CA ASP A 76 4.32 -10.09 6.51
C ASP A 76 3.84 -8.75 7.03
N LEU A 77 2.91 -8.77 7.98
CA LEU A 77 2.54 -7.61 8.80
C LEU A 77 3.08 -7.84 10.21
N GLN A 78 4.19 -7.19 10.54
CA GLN A 78 4.80 -7.22 11.87
C GLN A 78 5.07 -8.66 12.37
N GLY A 79 5.60 -9.53 11.50
CA GLY A 79 5.89 -10.93 11.83
C GLY A 79 4.70 -11.89 11.65
N ASN A 80 3.55 -11.41 11.16
CA ASN A 80 2.36 -12.23 10.94
C ASN A 80 2.01 -12.29 9.45
N GLY A 81 1.84 -13.50 8.92
CA GLY A 81 1.34 -13.70 7.58
C GLY A 81 -0.09 -13.19 7.43
N THR A 82 -0.29 -12.27 6.50
CA THR A 82 -1.56 -11.65 6.14
C THR A 82 -1.91 -12.04 4.71
N GLU A 83 -3.09 -12.61 4.52
CA GLU A 83 -3.61 -12.96 3.20
C GLU A 83 -4.14 -11.72 2.48
N VAL A 84 -3.60 -11.46 1.28
CA VAL A 84 -4.05 -10.37 0.42
C VAL A 84 -4.59 -10.98 -0.88
N PRO A 85 -5.81 -10.64 -1.33
CA PRO A 85 -6.32 -11.15 -2.60
C PRO A 85 -5.37 -10.88 -3.76
N ALA A 86 -5.06 -11.88 -4.58
CA ALA A 86 -4.08 -11.77 -5.66
C ALA A 86 -4.46 -10.69 -6.68
N VAL A 87 -5.76 -10.48 -6.91
CA VAL A 87 -6.31 -9.41 -7.75
C VAL A 87 -5.93 -8.00 -7.29
N GLN A 88 -5.55 -7.82 -6.02
CA GLN A 88 -5.12 -6.51 -5.51
C GLN A 88 -3.66 -6.19 -5.81
N GLN A 89 -2.88 -7.16 -6.31
CA GLN A 89 -1.49 -6.92 -6.64
C GLN A 89 -1.33 -6.09 -7.91
N VAL A 90 -0.42 -5.13 -7.84
CA VAL A 90 -0.03 -4.24 -8.93
C VAL A 90 1.49 -4.13 -8.99
N PRO A 91 2.08 -3.72 -10.13
CA PRO A 91 3.49 -3.39 -10.20
C PRO A 91 3.90 -2.35 -9.15
N MET A 92 5.12 -2.45 -8.63
CA MET A 92 5.64 -1.51 -7.62
C MET A 92 5.65 -0.05 -8.09
N GLU A 93 5.63 0.22 -9.40
CA GLU A 93 5.45 1.57 -9.95
C GLU A 93 4.12 2.18 -9.51
N ILE A 94 3.01 1.44 -9.62
CA ILE A 94 1.68 1.91 -9.20
C ILE A 94 1.63 2.11 -7.67
N VAL A 95 2.28 1.23 -6.90
CA VAL A 95 2.38 1.40 -5.45
C VAL A 95 3.07 2.73 -5.11
N ARG A 96 4.18 3.04 -5.79
CA ARG A 96 4.90 4.32 -5.57
C ARG A 96 4.04 5.52 -5.94
N GLU A 97 3.34 5.48 -7.08
CA GLU A 97 2.43 6.54 -7.49
C GLU A 97 1.35 6.84 -6.42
N VAL A 98 0.75 5.79 -5.85
CA VAL A 98 -0.26 5.96 -4.78
C VAL A 98 0.36 6.58 -3.53
N LEU A 99 1.53 6.11 -3.10
CA LEU A 99 2.20 6.63 -1.90
C LEU A 99 2.67 8.08 -2.07
N GLU A 100 3.21 8.42 -3.24
CA GLU A 100 3.60 9.79 -3.59
C GLU A 100 2.38 10.72 -3.63
N ALA A 101 1.26 10.25 -4.19
CA ALA A 101 0.02 11.00 -4.18
C ALA A 101 -0.51 11.20 -2.76
N TYR A 102 -0.46 10.19 -1.89
CA TYR A 102 -0.88 10.32 -0.50
C TYR A 102 -0.02 11.35 0.25
N LEU A 103 1.30 11.31 0.06
CA LEU A 103 2.22 12.29 0.62
C LEU A 103 1.96 13.71 0.08
N GLY A 104 1.77 13.85 -1.23
CA GLY A 104 1.58 15.15 -1.91
C GLY A 104 0.23 15.80 -1.64
N HIS A 105 -0.76 15.06 -1.12
CA HIS A 105 -2.08 15.56 -0.75
C HIS A 105 -2.32 15.52 0.77
N ASP A 106 -1.25 15.66 1.56
CA ASP A 106 -1.31 15.75 3.02
C ASP A 106 -2.10 14.60 3.68
N GLY A 107 -1.95 13.38 3.13
CA GLY A 107 -2.59 12.17 3.64
C GLY A 107 -4.03 11.94 3.15
N VAL A 108 -4.48 12.63 2.10
CA VAL A 108 -5.81 12.43 1.53
C VAL A 108 -5.72 12.12 0.04
N LEU A 109 -6.06 10.89 -0.34
CA LEU A 109 -6.15 10.54 -1.76
C LEU A 109 -7.48 11.00 -2.36
N PRO A 110 -7.49 11.60 -3.57
CA PRO A 110 -8.72 11.94 -4.28
C PRO A 110 -9.70 10.75 -4.35
N ALA A 111 -11.00 11.00 -4.18
CA ALA A 111 -12.03 9.94 -4.18
C ALA A 111 -12.03 9.09 -5.47
N ASN A 112 -11.61 9.68 -6.59
CA ASN A 112 -11.51 9.06 -7.90
C ASN A 112 -10.05 8.73 -8.30
N PHE A 113 -9.16 8.48 -7.34
CA PHE A 113 -7.78 8.12 -7.64
C PHE A 113 -7.73 6.88 -8.53
N PRO A 114 -7.11 6.92 -9.73
CA PRO A 114 -7.31 5.91 -10.77
C PRO A 114 -6.95 4.48 -10.37
N ALA A 115 -5.92 4.33 -9.51
CA ALA A 115 -5.43 3.02 -9.08
C ALA A 115 -6.22 2.42 -7.91
N LEU A 116 -7.10 3.19 -7.25
CA LEU A 116 -7.82 2.75 -6.06
C LEU A 116 -9.30 2.54 -6.33
N HIS A 117 -9.78 1.35 -6.00
CA HIS A 117 -11.16 0.93 -6.22
C HIS A 117 -11.83 0.56 -4.91
N PRO A 118 -13.12 0.88 -4.71
CA PRO A 118 -13.86 0.43 -3.54
C PRO A 118 -13.80 -1.09 -3.41
N ILE A 119 -13.49 -1.56 -2.20
CA ILE A 119 -13.56 -2.98 -1.86
C ILE A 119 -14.75 -3.22 -0.92
N PRO A 120 -15.46 -4.35 -1.05
CA PRO A 120 -16.44 -4.75 -0.05
C PRO A 120 -15.76 -4.81 1.33
N LEU A 121 -16.42 -4.26 2.35
CA LEU A 121 -16.08 -4.59 3.73
C LEU A 121 -16.68 -5.98 3.99
N ASP A 122 -15.82 -6.97 4.22
CA ASP A 122 -16.23 -8.29 4.70
C ASP A 122 -16.79 -8.20 6.14
#